data_AF-A0A7V9SHS4-F1
#
_entry.id   AF-A0A7V9SHS4-F1
#
_cell.length_a   1.000
_cell.length_b   1.000
_cell.length_c   1.000
_cell.angle_alpha   90.00
_cell.angle_beta   90.00
_cell.angle_gamma   90.00
#
_symmetry.space_group_name_H-M   'P 1'
#
loop_
_entity.id
_entity.type
_entity.pdbx_description
1 polymer ?
#
loop_
_entity_poly.entity_id
_entity_poly.type
_entity_poly.pdbx_seq_one_letter_code
_entity_poly.pdbx_strand_id
1 'polypeptide(L)' 'MPRRAPQPPPEFFVDRSLGRHIVPDAIRALGFVVHTMAEVYPGGEDESVADGRWIADAAGRVAPTSI' A
#
# COMPACT_ATOMS: atom_id res chain seq x y z
N MET A 1 -27.42 3.49 -17.99
CA MET A 1 -26.25 3.59 -17.09
C MET A 1 -25.06 2.98 -17.81
N PRO A 2 -23.97 3.71 -18.11
CA PRO A 2 -22.78 3.06 -18.65
C PRO A 2 -22.27 2.05 -17.61
N ARG A 3 -22.00 0.82 -18.05
CA ARG A 3 -21.38 -0.20 -17.20
C ARG A 3 -19.96 0.29 -16.93
N ARG A 4 -19.63 0.56 -15.65
CA ARG A 4 -18.26 0.89 -15.24
C ARG A 4 -17.33 -0.21 -15.76
N ALA A 5 -16.26 0.16 -16.45
CA ALA A 5 -15.23 -0.78 -16.87
C ALA A 5 -14.72 -1.55 -15.63
N PRO A 6 -14.36 -2.84 -15.76
CA PRO A 6 -13.75 -3.58 -14.66
C PRO A 6 -12.55 -2.80 -14.13
N GLN A 7 -12.55 -2.50 -12.83
CA GLN A 7 -11.37 -1.88 -12.23
C GLN A 7 -10.31 -2.97 -12.02
N PRO A 8 -9.02 -2.62 -12.16
CA PRO A 8 -7.95 -3.52 -11.76
C PRO A 8 -8.11 -3.92 -10.29
N PRO A 9 -7.61 -5.10 -9.88
CA PRO A 9 -7.55 -5.47 -8.48
C PRO A 9 -6.87 -4.36 -7.65
N PRO A 10 -7.35 -4.10 -6.43
CA PRO A 10 -6.74 -3.09 -5.58
C PRO A 10 -5.31 -3.48 -5.16
N GLU A 11 -4.46 -2.49 -5.03
CA GLU A 11 -3.19 -2.58 -4.31
C GLU A 11 -3.37 -1.98 -2.91
N PHE A 12 -2.62 -2.48 -1.93
CA PHE A 12 -2.70 -2.03 -0.54
C PHE A 12 -1.38 -1.42 -0.08
N PHE A 13 -1.49 -0.38 0.74
CA PHE A 13 -0.39 0.14 1.54
C PHE A 13 -0.63 -0.19 3.01
N VAL A 14 0.34 -0.80 3.68
CA VAL A 14 0.25 -1.18 5.10
C VAL A 14 1.24 -0.35 5.90
N ASP A 15 0.70 0.46 6.82
CA ASP A 15 1.50 1.32 7.69
C ASP A 15 2.09 0.56 8.90
N ARG A 16 3.01 1.24 9.61
CA ARG A 16 3.73 0.72 10.77
C ARG A 16 2.84 0.19 11.90
N SER A 17 1.63 0.70 12.09
CA SER A 17 0.71 0.25 13.16
C SER A 17 0.18 -1.17 12.92
N LEU A 18 0.15 -1.63 11.67
CA LEU A 18 -0.24 -2.99 11.28
C LEU A 18 0.96 -3.94 11.14
N GLY A 19 2.17 -3.42 11.29
CA GLY A 19 3.42 -4.17 11.15
C GLY A 19 3.72 -4.60 9.71
N ARG A 20 4.85 -5.30 9.54
CA ARG A 20 5.42 -5.62 8.21
C ARG A 20 5.41 -7.10 7.81
N HIS A 21 4.79 -7.97 8.60
CA HIS A 21 4.78 -9.42 8.36
C HIS A 21 3.36 -9.99 8.34
N ILE A 22 2.72 -10.14 9.51
CA ILE A 22 1.49 -10.93 9.65
C ILE A 22 0.34 -10.40 8.78
N VAL A 23 0.04 -9.10 8.86
CA VAL A 23 -1.05 -8.49 8.08
C VAL A 23 -0.71 -8.45 6.57
N PRO A 24 0.47 -7.92 6.15
CA PRO A 24 0.85 -7.92 4.74
C PRO A 24 0.87 -9.30 4.10
N ASP A 25 1.41 -10.31 4.78
CA ASP A 25 1.55 -11.66 4.22
C ASP A 25 0.19 -12.35 4.09
N ALA A 26 -0.73 -12.13 5.03
CA ALA A 26 -2.10 -12.61 4.92
C ALA A 26 -2.84 -11.99 3.72
N ILE A 27 -2.66 -10.69 3.46
CA ILE A 27 -3.28 -10.01 2.31
C ILE A 27 -2.66 -10.49 0.99
N ARG A 28 -1.33 -10.69 0.95
CA ARG A 28 -0.63 -11.26 -0.21
C ARG A 28 -1.10 -12.68 -0.52
N ALA A 29 -1.37 -13.50 0.50
CA ALA A 29 -1.90 -14.85 0.34
C ALA A 29 -3.30 -14.88 -0.32
N LEU A 30 -4.05 -13.77 -0.26
CA LEU A 30 -5.31 -13.59 -0.97
C LEU A 30 -5.13 -13.13 -2.44
N GLY A 31 -3.90 -12.94 -2.89
CA GLY A 31 -3.56 -12.57 -4.27
C GLY A 31 -3.51 -11.06 -4.53
N PHE A 32 -3.53 -10.22 -3.49
CA PHE A 32 -3.39 -8.77 -3.63
C PHE A 32 -1.93 -8.32 -3.60
N VAL A 33 -1.65 -7.19 -4.25
CA VAL A 33 -0.36 -6.49 -4.12
C VAL A 33 -0.36 -5.68 -2.84
N VAL A 34 0.72 -5.77 -2.06
CA VAL A 34 0.86 -5.05 -0.79
C VAL A 34 2.25 -4.42 -0.73
N HIS A 35 2.26 -3.12 -0.45
CA HIS A 35 3.45 -2.32 -0.16
C HIS A 35 3.44 -1.96 1.33
N THR A 36 4.39 -2.47 2.10
CA THR A 36 4.54 -2.09 3.50
C THR A 36 5.34 -0.80 3.64
N MET A 37 5.10 -0.07 4.71
CA MET A 37 5.87 1.13 5.04
C MET A 37 7.38 0.83 5.16
N ALA A 38 7.74 -0.33 5.70
CA ALA A 38 9.14 -0.79 5.81
C ALA A 38 9.81 -1.07 4.45
N GLU A 39 9.05 -1.48 3.43
CA GLU A 39 9.55 -1.65 2.06
C GLU A 39 9.69 -0.31 1.34
N VAL A 40 8.77 0.63 1.59
CA VAL A 40 8.77 1.95 0.96
C VAL A 40 9.80 2.90 1.60
N TYR A 41 10.02 2.79 2.91
CA TYR A 41 10.96 3.58 3.71
C TYR A 41 11.99 2.65 4.40
N PRO A 42 12.96 2.11 3.66
CA PRO A 42 13.93 1.17 4.20
C PRO A 42 14.90 1.82 5.19
N GLY A 43 15.63 1.00 5.95
CA GLY A 43 16.67 1.49 6.86
C GLY A 43 16.16 2.09 8.18
N GLY A 44 14.90 1.82 8.54
CA GLY A 44 14.29 2.31 9.77
C GLY A 44 13.61 3.69 9.62
N GLU A 45 13.59 4.25 8.40
CA GLU A 45 12.89 5.51 8.14
C GLU A 45 11.37 5.38 8.32
N ASP A 46 10.82 4.19 8.15
CA ASP A 46 9.41 3.85 8.41
C ASP A 46 8.94 4.21 9.83
N GLU A 47 9.83 4.16 10.81
CA GLU A 47 9.52 4.53 12.20
C GLU A 47 9.48 6.05 12.42
N SER A 48 10.10 6.84 11.54
CA SER A 48 10.31 8.29 11.77
C SER A 48 9.61 9.20 10.76
N VAL A 49 9.22 8.69 9.60
CA VAL A 49 8.55 9.48 8.56
C VAL A 49 7.22 10.05 9.08
N ALA A 50 7.00 11.34 8.81
CA ALA A 50 5.83 12.07 9.28
C ALA A 50 4.54 11.62 8.57
N ASP A 51 3.41 11.66 9.29
CA ASP A 51 2.15 11.13 8.77
C ASP A 51 1.67 11.81 7.49
N GLY A 52 1.78 13.15 7.45
CA GLY A 52 1.45 13.90 6.24
C GLY A 52 2.27 13.50 5.02
N ARG A 53 3.52 13.05 5.20
CA ARG A 53 4.38 12.62 4.10
C ARG A 53 3.99 11.25 3.59
N TRP A 54 3.90 10.25 4.48
CA TRP A 54 3.63 8.89 4.01
C TRP A 54 2.20 8.72 3.47
N ILE A 55 1.22 9.47 4.01
CA ILE A 55 -0.15 9.48 3.48
C ILE A 55 -0.17 10.04 2.05
N ALA A 56 0.56 11.12 1.79
CA ALA A 56 0.66 11.71 0.46
C ALA A 56 1.34 10.75 -0.53
N ASP A 57 2.44 10.10 -0.12
CA ASP A 57 3.15 9.13 -0.94
C ASP A 57 2.27 7.90 -1.23
N ALA A 58 1.54 7.38 -0.22
CA ALA A 58 0.62 6.26 -0.39
C ALA A 58 -0.56 6.60 -1.31
N ALA A 59 -1.15 7.79 -1.18
CA ALA A 59 -2.23 8.24 -2.06
C ALA A 59 -1.75 8.39 -3.53
N GLY A 60 -0.50 8.81 -3.74
CA GLY A 60 0.10 8.90 -5.07
C GLY A 60 0.52 7.56 -5.67
N ARG A 61 0.99 6.61 -4.84
CA ARG A 61 1.47 5.28 -5.26
C ARG A 61 0.36 4.26 -5.44
N VAL A 62 -0.69 4.32 -4.62
CA VAL A 62 -1.84 3.39 -4.66
C VAL A 62 -2.91 3.86 -5.68
N ALA A 63 -2.67 4.97 -6.37
CA ALA A 63 -3.47 5.31 -7.55
C ALA A 63 -3.40 4.13 -8.53
N PRO A 64 -4.55 3.70 -9.13
CA PRO A 64 -4.58 2.55 -10.03
C PRO A 64 -3.65 2.85 -11.20
N THR A 65 -2.47 2.24 -11.19
CA THR A 65 -1.45 2.45 -12.22
C THR A 65 -1.90 1.68 -13.45
N SER A 66 -2.63 2.35 -14.35
CA SER A 66 -2.78 1.89 -15.74
C SER A 66 -1.45 2.13 -16.46
N ILE A 67 -0.91 1.05 -17.04
CA ILE A 67 0.03 1.08 -18.18
C ILE A 67 -0.67 1.73 -19.38
#